data_AF-A0A9X2F7J0-F1
#
_entry.id   AF-A0A9X2F7J0-F1
#
_cell.length_a   1.000
_cell.length_b   1.000
_cell.length_c   1.000
_cell.angle_alpha   90.00
_cell.angle_beta   90.00
_cell.angle_gamma   90.00
#
_symmetry.space_group_name_H-M   'P 1'
#
loop_
_entity.id
_entity.type
_entity.pdbx_description
1 polymer ?
#
loop_
_entity_poly.entity_id
_entity_poly.type
_entity_poly.pdbx_seq_one_letter_code
_entity_poly.pdbx_strand_id
1 'polypeptide(L)'
;MAFIKLLPPESGESLSVSRIIELLDEEFELFESDSEAGSNHVADMIAATLRFDDRLPGKQDRLDWLRSIQADAVVIAFSDGSGSVAQTCVMPDSEIFFGTPDEVDGPARPLVERAARVLCYEVFEG
;
A
#
# COMPACT_ATOMS: atom_id res chain seq x y z
N MET A 1 16.17 1.51 7.07
CA MET A 1 15.35 2.24 6.08
C MET A 1 13.99 2.27 6.70
N ALA A 2 13.49 3.46 7.04
CA ALA A 2 12.38 3.60 7.97
C ALA A 2 11.05 3.52 7.18
N PHE A 3 10.17 2.57 7.51
CA PHE A 3 8.88 2.41 6.84
C PHE A 3 7.75 2.19 7.84
N ILE A 4 6.51 2.49 7.42
CA ILE A 4 5.31 2.07 8.15
C ILE A 4 4.55 1.05 7.31
N LYS A 5 4.16 -0.04 7.96
CA LYS A 5 3.41 -1.13 7.36
C LYS A 5 2.12 -1.33 8.11
N LEU A 6 1.01 -1.43 7.38
CA LEU A 6 -0.28 -1.82 7.97
C LEU A 6 -0.49 -3.31 7.74
N LEU A 7 -0.53 -4.06 8.83
CA LEU A 7 -0.82 -5.48 8.84
C LEU A 7 -2.33 -5.68 9.01
N PRO A 8 -2.99 -6.54 8.22
CA PRO A 8 -4.32 -7.00 8.59
C PRO A 8 -4.26 -7.67 9.98
N PRO A 9 -5.38 -7.74 10.72
CA PRO A 9 -5.43 -8.43 12.02
C PRO A 9 -4.79 -9.82 11.95
N GLU A 10 -4.12 -10.31 13.00
CA GLU A 10 -3.38 -11.61 13.05
C GLU A 10 -4.16 -12.85 12.53
N SER A 11 -5.47 -12.73 12.34
CA SER A 11 -6.38 -13.77 11.85
C SER A 11 -7.40 -13.29 10.79
N GLY A 12 -7.25 -12.06 10.30
CA GLY A 12 -8.18 -11.44 9.36
C GLY A 12 -7.73 -11.59 7.91
N GLU A 13 -8.69 -11.82 7.01
CA GLU A 13 -8.46 -11.64 5.57
C GLU A 13 -8.14 -10.17 5.30
N SER A 14 -7.17 -9.91 4.41
CA SER A 14 -6.95 -8.57 3.88
C SER A 14 -8.25 -8.06 3.27
N LEU A 15 -8.60 -6.80 3.55
CA LEU A 15 -9.69 -6.13 2.87
C LEU A 15 -9.40 -6.05 1.36
N SER A 16 -10.45 -6.22 0.55
CA SER A 16 -10.36 -5.94 -0.88
C SER A 16 -9.96 -4.49 -1.12
N VAL A 17 -9.28 -4.22 -2.25
CA VAL A 17 -8.86 -2.88 -2.66
C VAL A 17 -10.05 -1.90 -2.68
N SER A 18 -11.20 -2.31 -3.23
CA SER A 18 -12.41 -1.48 -3.25
C SER A 18 -12.91 -1.11 -1.85
N ARG A 19 -12.84 -2.03 -0.88
CA ARG A 19 -13.26 -1.75 0.50
C ARG A 19 -12.30 -0.83 1.23
N ILE A 20 -11.00 -0.95 0.95
CA ILE A 20 -9.98 -0.01 1.47
C ILE A 20 -10.25 1.41 0.94
N ILE A 21 -10.49 1.55 -0.37
CA ILE A 21 -10.82 2.84 -1.00
C ILE A 21 -12.05 3.46 -0.36
N GLU A 22 -13.16 2.71 -0.25
CA GLU A 22 -14.42 3.18 0.32
C GLU A 22 -14.23 3.71 1.75
N LEU A 23 -13.57 2.93 2.61
CA LEU A 23 -13.35 3.30 4.01
C LEU A 23 -12.46 4.53 4.19
N LEU A 24 -11.45 4.71 3.31
CA LEU A 24 -10.56 5.86 3.40
C LEU A 24 -11.18 7.12 2.80
N ASP A 25 -11.98 6.99 1.73
CA ASP A 25 -12.75 8.09 1.16
C ASP A 25 -13.81 8.63 2.16
N GLU A 26 -14.42 7.74 2.95
CA GLU A 26 -15.35 8.14 4.03
C GLU A 26 -14.65 8.90 5.17
N GLU A 27 -13.38 8.62 5.42
CA GLU A 27 -12.63 9.14 6.58
C GLU A 27 -11.90 10.46 6.28
N PHE A 28 -11.33 10.62 5.08
CA PHE A 28 -10.43 11.73 4.75
C PHE A 28 -11.11 12.77 3.87
N GLU A 29 -10.89 14.07 4.17
CA GLU A 29 -11.51 15.17 3.43
C GLU A 29 -11.03 15.23 1.98
N LEU A 30 -9.75 14.94 1.76
CA LEU A 30 -9.16 14.87 0.44
C LEU A 30 -8.66 13.44 0.24
N PHE A 31 -9.26 12.74 -0.70
CA PHE A 31 -8.91 11.39 -1.09
C PHE A 31 -8.81 11.29 -2.61
N GLU A 32 -7.74 10.68 -3.11
CA GLU A 32 -7.51 10.41 -4.52
C GLU A 32 -7.12 8.94 -4.71
N SER A 33 -7.59 8.35 -5.81
CA SER A 33 -7.21 6.99 -6.22
C SER A 33 -6.90 6.95 -7.72
N ASP A 34 -5.84 6.20 -8.07
CA ASP A 34 -5.34 6.07 -9.43
C ASP A 34 -4.93 4.63 -9.73
N SER A 35 -5.77 3.93 -10.51
CA SER A 35 -5.54 2.55 -10.95
C SER A 35 -4.43 2.45 -12.00
N GLU A 36 -4.23 3.48 -12.84
CA GLU A 36 -3.16 3.47 -13.84
C GLU A 36 -1.80 3.60 -13.15
N ALA A 37 -1.68 4.52 -12.18
CA ALA A 37 -0.50 4.62 -11.35
C ALA A 37 -0.22 3.34 -10.55
N GLY A 38 -1.27 2.68 -10.03
CA GLY A 38 -1.15 1.37 -9.37
C GLY A 38 -0.61 0.28 -10.28
N SER A 39 -1.19 0.12 -11.47
CA SER A 39 -0.71 -0.82 -12.49
C SER A 39 0.74 -0.53 -12.92
N ASN A 40 1.09 0.73 -13.12
CA ASN A 40 2.46 1.14 -13.45
C ASN A 40 3.45 0.84 -12.32
N HIS A 41 3.06 1.06 -11.06
CA HIS A 41 3.89 0.70 -9.91
C HIS A 41 4.21 -0.80 -9.87
N VAL A 42 3.21 -1.66 -10.09
CA VAL A 42 3.43 -3.11 -10.15
C VAL A 42 4.26 -3.50 -11.39
N ALA A 43 4.09 -2.82 -12.52
CA ALA A 43 4.94 -3.02 -13.69
C ALA A 43 6.42 -2.74 -13.39
N ASP A 44 6.70 -1.68 -12.64
CA ASP A 44 8.05 -1.34 -12.19
C ASP A 44 8.61 -2.39 -11.22
N MET A 45 7.78 -2.94 -10.32
CA MET A 45 8.18 -4.05 -9.45
C MET A 45 8.50 -5.31 -10.25
N ILE A 46 7.72 -5.63 -11.29
CA ILE A 46 8.00 -6.73 -12.22
C ILE A 46 9.34 -6.49 -12.93
N ALA A 47 9.53 -5.30 -13.49
CA ALA A 47 10.75 -4.93 -14.20
C ALA A 47 11.98 -4.98 -13.28
N ALA A 48 11.86 -4.55 -12.03
CA ALA A 48 12.91 -4.67 -11.02
C ALA A 48 13.19 -6.14 -10.67
N THR A 49 12.15 -6.95 -10.47
CA THR A 49 12.27 -8.37 -10.14
C THR A 49 12.96 -9.15 -11.27
N LEU A 50 12.70 -8.80 -12.53
CA LEU A 50 13.33 -9.42 -13.70
C LEU A 50 14.85 -9.19 -13.75
N ARG A 51 15.39 -8.14 -13.11
CA ARG A 51 16.84 -7.83 -13.11
C ARG A 51 17.66 -8.79 -12.25
N PHE A 52 17.04 -9.56 -11.36
CA PHE A 52 17.74 -10.52 -10.51
C PHE A 52 18.04 -11.85 -11.22
N ASP A 53 18.94 -12.66 -10.68
CA ASP A 53 19.28 -14.00 -11.22
C ASP A 53 18.04 -14.93 -11.23
N ASP A 54 17.82 -15.63 -12.35
CA ASP A 54 16.69 -16.56 -12.52
C ASP A 54 16.71 -17.76 -11.57
N ARG A 55 17.87 -18.07 -10.99
CA ARG A 55 18.04 -19.18 -10.03
C ARG A 55 17.62 -18.81 -8.61
N LEU A 56 17.22 -17.56 -8.35
CA LEU A 56 16.76 -17.16 -7.04
C LEU A 56 15.47 -17.91 -6.67
N PRO A 57 15.45 -18.63 -5.54
CA PRO A 57 14.25 -19.29 -5.05
C PRO A 57 13.09 -18.29 -4.91
N GLY A 58 11.89 -18.68 -5.37
CA GLY A 58 10.68 -17.86 -5.26
C GLY A 58 10.57 -16.69 -6.24
N LYS A 59 11.56 -16.45 -7.12
CA LYS A 59 11.49 -15.38 -8.12
C LYS A 59 10.30 -15.56 -9.06
N GLN A 60 10.12 -16.78 -9.58
CA GLN A 60 9.06 -17.06 -10.55
C GLN A 60 7.68 -16.92 -9.91
N ASP A 61 7.49 -17.49 -8.72
CA ASP A 61 6.24 -17.35 -7.96
C ASP A 61 5.91 -15.88 -7.66
N ARG A 62 6.94 -15.08 -7.30
CA ARG A 62 6.78 -13.64 -7.09
C ARG A 62 6.37 -12.90 -8.36
N LEU A 63 6.98 -13.22 -9.50
CA LEU A 63 6.62 -12.63 -10.79
C LEU A 63 5.19 -12.99 -11.20
N ASP A 64 4.78 -14.23 -10.99
CA ASP A 64 3.44 -14.69 -11.36
C ASP A 64 2.38 -14.05 -10.46
N TRP A 65 2.65 -13.90 -9.16
CA TRP A 65 1.79 -13.14 -8.25
C TRP A 65 1.71 -11.65 -8.64
N LEU A 66 2.85 -10.98 -8.92
CA LEU A 66 2.84 -9.58 -9.33
C LEU A 66 2.03 -9.38 -10.62
N ARG A 67 2.15 -10.29 -11.59
CA ARG A 67 1.38 -10.24 -12.84
C ARG A 67 -0.11 -10.46 -12.61
N SER A 68 -0.49 -11.33 -11.67
CA SER A 68 -1.90 -11.61 -11.40
C SER A 68 -2.62 -10.43 -10.75
N ILE A 69 -1.91 -9.59 -9.99
CA ILE A 69 -2.50 -8.46 -9.26
C ILE A 69 -2.32 -7.11 -9.94
N GLN A 70 -1.52 -7.02 -11.00
CA GLN A 70 -1.13 -5.75 -11.62
C GLN A 70 -2.33 -4.88 -12.02
N ALA A 71 -3.37 -5.48 -12.60
CA ALA A 71 -4.55 -4.75 -13.06
C ALA A 71 -5.43 -4.23 -11.92
N ASP A 72 -5.29 -4.80 -10.73
CA ASP A 72 -6.13 -4.51 -9.55
C ASP A 72 -5.41 -3.64 -8.51
N ALA A 73 -4.13 -3.32 -8.74
CA ALA A 73 -3.37 -2.42 -7.88
C ALA A 73 -3.81 -0.97 -8.07
N VAL A 74 -3.88 -0.21 -6.98
CA VAL A 74 -4.33 1.19 -6.99
C VAL A 74 -3.40 2.02 -6.11
N VAL A 75 -2.90 3.14 -6.64
CA VAL A 75 -2.25 4.15 -5.81
C VAL A 75 -3.34 5.00 -5.17
N ILE A 76 -3.26 5.18 -3.86
CA ILE A 76 -4.14 6.08 -3.12
C ILE A 76 -3.31 7.19 -2.48
N ALA A 77 -3.90 8.38 -2.37
CA ALA A 77 -3.38 9.50 -1.62
C ALA A 77 -4.49 10.12 -0.77
N PHE A 78 -4.18 10.49 0.47
CA PHE A 78 -5.16 11.09 1.37
C PHE A 78 -4.57 12.14 2.33
N SER A 79 -5.41 13.09 2.71
CA SER A 79 -5.09 14.22 3.59
C SER A 79 -6.30 14.63 4.43
N ASP A 80 -6.05 15.27 5.58
CA ASP A 80 -7.06 15.89 6.44
C ASP A 80 -7.13 17.42 6.29
N GLY A 81 -6.59 17.97 5.20
CA GLY A 81 -6.58 19.41 4.93
C GLY A 81 -5.53 20.20 5.71
N SER A 82 -4.75 19.54 6.59
CA SER A 82 -3.65 20.17 7.33
C SER A 82 -2.40 20.48 6.50
N GLY A 83 -2.37 20.03 5.24
CA GLY A 83 -1.24 20.16 4.32
C GLY A 83 -0.31 18.95 4.25
N SER A 84 -0.52 17.94 5.11
CA SER A 84 0.20 16.66 5.05
C SER A 84 -0.53 15.67 4.14
N VAL A 85 0.21 14.85 3.41
CA VAL A 85 -0.37 13.84 2.50
C VAL A 85 0.29 12.49 2.77
N ALA A 86 -0.52 11.44 2.91
CA ALA A 86 -0.05 10.06 2.91
C ALA A 86 -0.38 9.42 1.57
N GLN A 87 0.57 8.68 0.99
CA GLN A 87 0.41 8.00 -0.30
C GLN A 87 0.98 6.59 -0.24
N THR A 88 0.29 5.63 -0.87
CA THR A 88 0.75 4.24 -0.99
C THR A 88 0.12 3.54 -2.20
N CYS A 89 0.74 2.46 -2.64
CA CYS A 89 0.14 1.52 -3.58
C CYS A 89 -0.53 0.37 -2.81
N VAL A 90 -1.84 0.24 -2.94
CA VAL A 90 -2.62 -0.86 -2.38
C VAL A 90 -2.68 -1.98 -3.41
N MET A 91 -2.30 -3.18 -2.98
CA MET A 91 -2.32 -4.40 -3.80
C MET A 91 -3.25 -5.44 -3.16
N PRO A 92 -3.98 -6.23 -3.96
CA PRO A 92 -4.76 -7.37 -3.46
C PRO A 92 -3.93 -8.32 -2.60
N ASP A 93 -4.54 -8.85 -1.54
CA ASP A 93 -3.96 -9.85 -0.63
C ASP A 93 -2.55 -9.48 -0.12
N SER A 94 -2.29 -8.18 0.00
CA SER A 94 -1.01 -7.63 0.41
C SER A 94 -1.16 -6.74 1.63
N GLU A 95 -0.05 -6.60 2.34
CA GLU A 95 0.09 -5.62 3.40
C GLU A 95 0.22 -4.23 2.78
N ILE A 96 -0.21 -3.19 3.48
CA ILE A 96 -0.13 -1.82 2.95
C ILE A 96 1.18 -1.20 3.40
N PHE A 97 2.03 -0.82 2.44
CA PHE A 97 3.36 -0.29 2.71
C PHE A 97 3.43 1.20 2.40
N PHE A 98 3.77 2.01 3.40
CA PHE A 98 4.07 3.42 3.24
C PHE A 98 5.59 3.58 3.20
N GLY A 99 6.13 3.76 1.99
CA GLY A 99 7.58 3.86 1.75
C GLY A 99 8.21 5.11 2.37
N THR A 100 7.43 6.18 2.51
CA THR A 100 7.86 7.45 3.12
C THR A 100 6.66 8.13 3.79
N PRO A 101 6.37 7.83 5.08
CA PRO A 101 5.43 8.63 5.87
C PRO A 101 6.13 9.87 6.45
N ASP A 102 6.99 10.47 5.62
CA ASP A 102 8.12 11.38 5.85
C ASP A 102 9.25 10.83 6.75
N GLU A 103 9.40 9.50 6.74
CA GLU A 103 10.43 8.68 7.41
C GLU A 103 10.23 8.45 8.92
N VAL A 104 9.00 8.02 9.21
CA VAL A 104 8.52 7.26 10.39
C VAL A 104 7.87 8.08 11.50
N ASP A 105 8.30 9.32 11.80
CA ASP A 105 7.60 10.26 12.74
C ASP A 105 7.26 11.63 12.13
N GLY A 106 7.15 11.70 10.81
CA GLY A 106 6.78 12.91 10.08
C GLY A 106 5.30 13.30 10.22
N PRO A 107 4.89 14.46 9.70
CA PRO A 107 3.53 14.99 9.88
C PRO A 107 2.45 14.13 9.20
N ALA A 108 2.83 13.21 8.31
CA ALA A 108 1.93 12.22 7.70
C ALA A 108 1.66 10.98 8.58
N ARG A 109 2.45 10.72 9.65
CA ARG A 109 2.26 9.56 10.53
C ARG A 109 0.85 9.50 11.17
N PRO A 110 0.30 10.60 11.73
CA PRO A 110 -1.05 10.57 12.28
C PRO A 110 -2.13 10.20 11.25
N LEU A 111 -1.93 10.50 9.97
CA LEU A 111 -2.83 10.09 8.89
C LEU A 111 -2.78 8.57 8.71
N VAL A 112 -1.58 7.97 8.71
CA VAL A 112 -1.38 6.52 8.56
C VAL A 112 -1.95 5.75 9.75
N GLU A 113 -1.75 6.22 10.99
CA GLU A 113 -2.34 5.60 12.19
C GLU A 113 -3.87 5.69 12.20
N ARG A 114 -4.41 6.79 11.68
CA ARG A 114 -5.85 6.98 11.54
C ARG A 114 -6.43 6.06 10.47
N ALA A 115 -5.75 5.92 9.33
CA ALA A 115 -6.10 4.93 8.30
C ALA A 115 -6.07 3.51 8.87
N ALA A 116 -5.05 3.16 9.67
CA ALA A 116 -4.96 1.86 10.33
C ALA A 116 -6.19 1.58 11.22
N ARG A 117 -6.61 2.57 12.03
CA ARG A 117 -7.82 2.43 12.88
C ARG A 117 -9.08 2.20 12.06
N VAL A 118 -9.26 2.95 10.97
CA VAL A 118 -10.46 2.84 10.10
C VAL A 118 -10.50 1.50 9.38
N LEU A 119 -9.34 1.02 8.92
CA LEU A 119 -9.21 -0.27 8.26
C LEU A 119 -9.21 -1.45 9.25
N CYS A 120 -9.14 -1.17 10.56
CA CYS A 120 -8.91 -2.17 11.62
C CYS A 120 -7.58 -2.94 11.43
N TYR A 121 -6.54 -2.27 10.92
CA TYR A 121 -5.21 -2.84 10.69
C TYR A 121 -4.26 -2.46 11.82
N GLU A 122 -3.24 -3.28 12.05
CA GLU A 122 -2.16 -3.04 13.00
C GLU A 122 -1.01 -2.27 12.34
N VAL A 123 -0.42 -1.33 13.08
CA VAL A 123 0.74 -0.57 12.62
C VAL A 123 2.01 -1.33 13.02
N PHE A 124 2.83 -1.69 12.04
CA PHE A 124 4.16 -2.28 12.22
C PHE A 124 5.25 -1.31 11.76
N GLU A 125 6.33 -1.23 12.55
CA GLU A 125 7.48 -0.35 12.33
C GLU A 125 8.75 -1.18 12.11
N GLY A 126 9.57 -0.79 11.12
CA GLY A 126 10.80 -1.50 10.77
C GLY A 126 11.89 -0.63 10.13
#